data_AF-A0A842J0X0-F1
#
_entry.id   AF-A0A842J0X0-F1
#
_cell.length_a   1.000
_cell.length_b   1.000
_cell.length_c   1.000
_cell.angle_alpha   90.00
_cell.angle_beta   90.00
_cell.angle_gamma   90.00
#
_symmetry.space_group_name_H-M   'P 1'
#
loop_
_entity.id
_entity.type
_entity.pdbx_description
1 polymer ?
#
loop_
_entity_poly.entity_id
_entity_poly.type
_entity_poly.pdbx_seq_one_letter_code
_entity_poly.pdbx_strand_id
1 'polypeptide(L)'
;MKNVTRDKLIEFLEKHLMLARKERGELVVLNTSQEDEYVIANIKDFAKVPTKSGDLVEVTIYVKDDDIFYEEYKILGPVESHPFQKFMKK
;
A
#
# COMPACT_ATOMS: atom_id res chain seq x y z
N MET A 1 -2.76 4.14 -13.93
CA MET A 1 -3.66 4.65 -12.86
C MET A 1 -5.05 3.99 -12.80
N LYS A 2 -5.37 3.31 -11.68
CA LYS A 2 -6.72 2.79 -11.33
C LYS A 2 -7.31 3.54 -10.14
N ASN A 3 -8.61 3.80 -10.16
CA ASN A 3 -9.32 4.43 -9.04
C ASN A 3 -9.80 3.37 -8.04
N VAL A 4 -9.42 3.48 -6.77
CA VAL A 4 -9.70 2.46 -5.73
C VAL A 4 -10.04 3.10 -4.39
N THR A 5 -10.84 2.41 -3.56
CA THR A 5 -10.96 2.75 -2.14
C THR A 5 -9.75 2.21 -1.38
N ARG A 6 -9.51 2.71 -0.15
CA ARG A 6 -8.41 2.22 0.69
C ARG A 6 -8.55 0.71 0.99
N ASP A 7 -9.75 0.23 1.28
CA ASP A 7 -9.97 -1.20 1.55
C ASP A 7 -9.69 -2.07 0.32
N LYS A 8 -10.06 -1.59 -0.87
CA LYS A 8 -9.79 -2.31 -2.12
C LYS A 8 -8.30 -2.32 -2.46
N LEU A 9 -7.59 -1.24 -2.11
CA LEU A 9 -6.13 -1.20 -2.21
C LEU A 9 -5.48 -2.23 -1.27
N ILE A 10 -5.98 -2.38 -0.04
CA ILE A 10 -5.53 -3.41 0.91
C ILE A 10 -5.69 -4.81 0.30
N GLU A 11 -6.85 -5.14 -0.27
CA GLU A 11 -7.08 -6.43 -0.95
C GLU A 11 -6.09 -6.68 -2.10
N PHE A 12 -5.72 -5.64 -2.85
CA PHE A 12 -4.73 -5.76 -3.93
C PHE A 12 -3.32 -5.97 -3.38
N LEU A 13 -2.93 -5.21 -2.35
CA LEU A 13 -1.63 -5.34 -1.71
C LEU A 13 -1.43 -6.73 -1.12
N GLU A 14 -2.47 -7.38 -0.58
CA GLU A 14 -2.37 -8.77 -0.12
C GLU A 14 -2.01 -9.74 -1.25
N LYS A 15 -2.60 -9.58 -2.43
CA LYS A 15 -2.27 -10.39 -3.62
C LYS A 15 -0.85 -10.12 -4.10
N HIS A 16 -0.44 -8.87 -4.12
CA HIS A 16 0.90 -8.46 -4.53
C HIS A 16 1.98 -8.91 -3.55
N LEU A 17 1.69 -8.92 -2.25
CA LEU A 17 2.56 -9.53 -1.24
C LEU A 17 2.80 -11.02 -1.49
N MET A 18 1.76 -11.76 -1.89
CA MET A 18 1.92 -13.17 -2.26
C MET A 18 2.83 -13.32 -3.49
N LEU A 19 2.66 -12.45 -4.49
CA LEU A 19 3.51 -12.45 -5.68
C LEU A 19 4.97 -12.12 -5.34
N ALA A 20 5.21 -11.04 -4.60
CA ALA A 20 6.54 -10.64 -4.15
C ALA A 20 7.25 -11.79 -3.41
N ARG A 21 6.56 -12.45 -2.47
CA ARG A 21 7.11 -13.62 -1.75
C ARG A 21 7.44 -14.78 -2.67
N LYS A 22 6.58 -15.09 -3.64
CA LYS A 22 6.80 -16.17 -4.61
C LYS A 22 8.06 -15.92 -5.45
N GLU A 23 8.26 -14.67 -5.86
CA GLU A 23 9.41 -14.25 -6.69
C GLU A 23 10.64 -13.87 -5.84
N ARG A 24 10.58 -14.03 -4.51
CA ARG A 24 11.63 -13.61 -3.55
C ARG A 24 12.00 -12.12 -3.69
N GLY A 25 11.01 -11.31 -3.99
CA GLY A 25 11.11 -9.86 -4.10
C GLY A 25 10.52 -9.11 -2.92
N GLU A 26 10.56 -7.78 -3.03
CA GLU A 26 10.08 -6.83 -2.03
C GLU A 26 8.95 -5.99 -2.63
N LEU A 27 7.85 -5.86 -1.88
CA LEU A 27 6.75 -4.97 -2.24
C LEU A 27 7.02 -3.60 -1.65
N VAL A 28 7.07 -2.58 -2.49
CA VAL A 28 7.28 -1.19 -2.10
C VAL A 28 6.07 -0.38 -2.52
N VAL A 29 5.69 0.53 -1.64
CA VAL A 29 4.54 1.42 -1.83
C VAL A 29 5.02 2.86 -1.65
N LEU A 30 4.87 3.68 -2.67
CA LEU A 30 5.17 5.11 -2.65
C LEU A 30 3.86 5.89 -2.60
N ASN A 31 3.73 6.82 -1.66
CA ASN A 31 2.69 7.85 -1.77
C ASN A 31 3.31 9.12 -2.37
N THR A 32 2.96 9.44 -3.61
CA THR A 32 3.54 10.59 -4.33
C THR A 32 3.22 11.94 -3.70
N SER A 33 2.19 12.00 -2.85
CA SER A 33 1.85 13.23 -2.11
C SER A 33 2.76 13.48 -0.90
N GLN A 34 3.50 12.47 -0.45
CA GLN A 34 4.49 12.61 0.63
C GLN A 34 5.93 12.33 0.18
N GLU A 35 6.11 11.84 -1.06
CA GLU A 35 7.42 11.49 -1.64
C GLU A 35 8.19 10.46 -0.80
N ASP A 36 7.48 9.68 0.02
CA ASP A 36 8.04 8.63 0.89
C ASP A 36 7.73 7.23 0.36
N GLU A 37 8.76 6.40 0.30
CA GLU A 37 8.67 4.97 -0.04
C GLU A 37 8.58 4.10 1.21
N TYR A 38 7.70 3.11 1.17
CA TYR A 38 7.46 2.19 2.27
C TYR A 38 7.60 0.76 1.80
N VAL A 39 8.54 0.01 2.38
CA VAL A 39 8.65 -1.43 2.18
C VAL A 39 7.55 -2.13 2.98
N ILE A 40 6.69 -2.89 2.30
CA ILE A 40 5.57 -3.62 2.88
C ILE A 40 5.94 -5.10 2.95
N ALA A 41 6.33 -5.60 4.12
CA ALA A 41 6.65 -7.02 4.31
C ALA A 41 5.39 -7.85 4.64
N ASN A 42 4.39 -7.19 5.24
CA ASN A 42 3.07 -7.74 5.51
C ASN A 42 2.01 -6.63 5.46
N ILE A 43 0.73 -7.01 5.33
CA ILE A 43 -0.34 -6.03 5.10
C ILE A 43 -0.50 -5.01 6.23
N LYS A 44 -0.10 -5.33 7.47
CA LYS A 44 -0.16 -4.38 8.59
C LYS A 44 0.82 -3.22 8.42
N ASP A 45 1.89 -3.39 7.64
CA ASP A 45 2.83 -2.31 7.34
C ASP A 45 2.17 -1.20 6.52
N PHE A 46 1.11 -1.51 5.76
CA PHE A 46 0.36 -0.49 5.01
C PHE A 46 -0.34 0.53 5.93
N ALA A 47 -0.55 0.21 7.21
CA ALA A 47 -1.03 1.19 8.19
C ALA A 47 -0.03 2.34 8.43
N LYS A 48 1.26 2.12 8.15
CA LYS A 48 2.32 3.13 8.24
C LYS A 48 2.32 4.08 7.05
N VAL A 49 1.70 3.69 5.92
CA VAL A 49 1.59 4.53 4.73
C VAL A 49 0.48 5.56 4.96
N PRO A 50 0.84 6.83 5.21
CA PRO A 50 -0.15 7.88 5.35
C PRO A 50 -0.84 8.05 3.99
N THR A 51 -2.16 7.93 3.93
CA THR A 51 -2.89 8.23 2.70
C THR A 51 -4.14 9.05 3.00
N LYS A 52 -4.53 9.91 2.07
CA LYS A 52 -5.78 10.67 2.06
C LYS A 52 -6.52 10.48 0.74
N SER A 53 -7.79 10.87 0.72
CA SER A 53 -8.58 10.85 -0.52
C SER A 53 -7.93 11.77 -1.55
N GLY A 54 -7.78 11.26 -2.77
CA GLY A 54 -7.14 11.95 -3.88
C GLY A 54 -5.65 11.63 -4.04
N ASP A 55 -5.01 11.00 -3.06
CA ASP A 55 -3.61 10.60 -3.16
C ASP A 55 -3.40 9.59 -4.28
N LEU A 56 -2.24 9.68 -4.90
CA LEU A 56 -1.72 8.71 -5.85
C LEU A 56 -0.68 7.86 -5.14
N VAL A 57 -0.93 6.55 -5.16
CA VAL A 57 -0.08 5.53 -4.55
C VAL A 57 0.47 4.64 -5.65
N GLU A 58 1.79 4.52 -5.71
CA GLU A 58 2.50 3.64 -6.63
C GLU A 58 2.89 2.38 -5.87
N VAL A 59 2.76 1.24 -6.54
CA VAL A 59 3.06 -0.07 -5.97
C VAL A 59 4.01 -0.78 -6.92
N THR A 60 5.20 -1.09 -6.40
CA THR A 60 6.29 -1.71 -7.16
C THR A 60 6.72 -3.01 -6.47
N ILE A 61 7.03 -4.05 -7.24
CA ILE A 61 7.69 -5.25 -6.72
C ILE A 61 9.10 -5.32 -7.30
N TYR A 62 10.09 -5.24 -6.43
CA TYR A 62 11.51 -5.36 -6.77
C TYR A 62 11.99 -6.79 -6.59
N VAL A 63 12.71 -7.35 -7.57
CA VAL A 63 13.40 -8.64 -7.47
C VAL A 63 14.83 -8.47 -7.96
N LYS A 64 15.82 -8.62 -7.07
CA LYS A 64 17.26 -8.53 -7.41
C LYS A 64 17.58 -7.31 -8.29
N ASP A 65 17.13 -6.14 -7.84
CA ASP A 65 17.35 -4.83 -8.49
C ASP A 65 16.55 -4.59 -9.79
N ASP A 66 15.66 -5.50 -10.19
CA ASP A 66 14.72 -5.31 -11.31
C ASP A 66 13.27 -5.12 -10.83
N ASP A 67 12.53 -4.27 -11.55
CA ASP A 67 11.10 -4.04 -11.34
C ASP A 67 10.29 -5.11 -12.09
N ILE A 68 9.69 -6.05 -11.37
CA ILE A 68 8.88 -7.11 -12.01
C ILE A 68 7.39 -6.75 -12.08
N PHE A 69 6.97 -5.74 -11.32
CA PHE A 69 5.60 -5.26 -11.27
C PHE A 69 5.57 -3.78 -10.91
N TYR A 70 4.74 -3.02 -11.62
CA TYR A 70 4.45 -1.62 -11.33
C TYR A 70 2.97 -1.34 -11.61
N GLU A 71 2.25 -0.78 -10.63
CA GLU A 71 0.88 -0.30 -10.83
C GLU A 71 0.58 0.91 -9.96
N GLU A 72 -0.17 1.86 -10.52
CA GLU A 72 -0.56 3.10 -9.84
C GLU A 72 -2.04 3.10 -9.47
N TYR A 73 -2.32 3.56 -8.26
CA TYR A 73 -3.65 3.61 -7.68
C TYR A 73 -3.98 5.01 -7.16
N LYS A 74 -5.11 5.57 -7.58
CA LYS A 74 -5.67 6.79 -7.00
C LYS A 74 -6.69 6.44 -5.94
N ILE A 75 -6.48 6.90 -4.71
CA ILE A 75 -7.38 6.63 -3.60
C ILE A 75 -8.61 7.53 -3.70
N LEU A 76 -9.80 6.93 -3.77
CA LEU A 76 -11.08 7.62 -3.79
C LEU A 76 -11.93 7.27 -2.58
N GLY A 77 -12.61 8.27 -2.02
CA GLY A 77 -13.57 8.11 -0.94
C GLY A 77 -13.01 8.48 0.43
N PRO A 78 -13.86 8.50 1.47
CA PRO A 78 -13.41 8.82 2.82
C PRO A 78 -12.36 7.81 3.24
N VAL A 79 -11.14 8.30 3.53
CA VAL A 79 -10.15 7.49 4.22
C VAL A 79 -10.60 7.47 5.67
N GLU A 80 -11.47 6.53 6.01
CA GLU A 80 -11.79 6.30 7.41
C GLU A 80 -10.49 5.95 8.11
N SER A 81 -10.05 6.83 9.00
CA SER A 81 -8.98 6.56 9.95
C SER A 81 -9.38 5.29 10.69
N HIS A 82 -8.77 4.16 10.31
CA HIS A 82 -9.10 2.86 10.90
C HIS A 82 -9.06 2.98 12.43
N PRO A 83 -10.12 2.56 13.16
CA PRO A 83 -10.30 2.83 14.57
C PRO A 83 -9.45 1.92 15.48
N PHE A 84 -8.19 1.66 15.15
CA PHE A 84 -7.28 0.94 16.06
C PHE A 84 -6.92 1.76 17.31
N GLN A 85 -7.33 3.02 17.41
CA GLN A 85 -7.23 3.83 18.63
C GLN A 85 -8.40 3.67 19.63
N LYS A 86 -9.33 2.73 19.45
CA LYS A 86 -10.46 2.55 20.40
C LYS A 86 -10.19 1.63 21.60
N PHE A 87 -9.01 1.03 21.74
CA PHE A 87 -8.69 0.10 22.84
C PHE A 87 -7.63 0.59 23.86
N MET A 88 -7.53 1.89 24.11
CA MET A 88 -6.78 2.42 25.27
C MET A 88 -7.59 3.47 26.05
N LYS A 89 -8.81 3.10 26.44
CA LYS A 89 -9.50 3.72 27.58
C LYS A 89 -10.21 2.66 28.41
N LYS A 90 -9.48 2.07 29.36
CA LYS A 90 -9.85 2.02 30.78
C LYS A 90 -8.73 1.40 31.59
#